data_AF-B3PKP7-F1
#
_entry.id   AF-B3PKP7-F1
#
_cell.length_a   1.000
_cell.length_b   1.000
_cell.length_c   1.000
_cell.angle_alpha   90.00
_cell.angle_beta   90.00
_cell.angle_gamma   90.00
#
_symmetry.space_group_name_H-M   'P 1'
#
loop_
_entity.id
_entity.type
_entity.pdbx_description
1 polymer ?
#
loop_
_entity_poly.entity_id
_entity_poly.type
_entity_poly.pdbx_seq_one_letter_code
_entity_poly.pdbx_strand_id
1 'polypeptide(L)'
;MENNVMKHEILLEEQRETARELAELLRLAQEMGRRLANETHGEMYDDVRLLVSLLHQTRAQADVIDAKLNSNSPMEVMQRLQSHH
;
A
#
# COMPACT_ATOMS: atom_id res chain seq x y z
N MET A 1 -3.95 14.98 31.63
CA MET A 1 -4.79 14.44 30.54
C MET A 1 -4.27 14.89 29.17
N GLU A 2 -3.85 16.15 29.01
CA GLU A 2 -3.26 16.68 27.75
C GLU A 2 -2.08 15.88 27.20
N ASN A 3 -1.17 15.41 28.06
CA ASN A 3 -0.01 14.60 27.63
C ASN A 3 -0.38 13.28 26.91
N ASN A 4 -1.55 12.71 27.20
CA ASN A 4 -1.98 11.45 26.58
C ASN A 4 -2.67 11.69 25.23
N VAL A 5 -3.33 12.84 25.07
CA VAL A 5 -3.94 13.28 23.82
C VAL A 5 -2.86 13.63 22.80
N MET A 6 -1.86 14.41 23.20
CA MET A 6 -0.75 14.80 22.31
C MET A 6 0.07 13.59 21.84
N LYS A 7 0.30 12.59 22.71
CA LYS A 7 0.96 11.34 22.33
C LYS A 7 0.15 10.52 21.32
N HIS A 8 -1.17 10.54 21.44
CA HIS A 8 -2.05 9.83 20.51
C HIS A 8 -2.06 10.50 19.13
N GLU A 9 -2.08 11.83 19.08
CA GLU A 9 -2.03 12.59 17.82
C GLU A 9 -0.71 12.36 17.07
N ILE A 10 0.43 12.37 17.79
CA ILE A 10 1.75 12.08 17.19
C ILE A 10 1.78 10.66 16.63
N LEU A 11 1.33 9.67 17.40
CA LEU A 11 1.31 8.27 16.96
C LEU A 11 0.42 8.06 15.72
N LEU A 12 -0.73 8.74 15.65
CA LEU A 12 -1.61 8.67 14.48
C LEU A 12 -0.93 9.25 13.24
N GLU A 13 -0.17 10.34 13.37
CA GLU A 13 0.57 10.91 12.24
C GLU A 13 1.68 9.97 11.76
N GLU A 14 2.47 9.39 12.69
CA GLU A 14 3.49 8.40 12.35
C GLU A 14 2.89 7.17 11.63
N GLN A 15 1.70 6.72 12.05
CA GLN A 15 0.99 5.62 11.39
C GLN A 15 0.57 5.98 9.96
N ARG A 16 0.08 7.20 9.73
CA ARG A 16 -0.31 7.68 8.39
C ARG A 16 0.90 7.81 7.47
N GLU A 17 2.00 8.34 7.98
CA GLU A 17 3.27 8.44 7.25
C GLU A 17 3.77 7.03 6.87
N THR A 18 3.85 6.13 7.84
CA THR A 18 4.30 4.74 7.62
C THR A 18 3.42 4.02 6.58
N ALA A 19 2.10 4.20 6.65
CA ALA A 19 1.17 3.57 5.70
C ALA A 19 1.39 4.07 4.26
N ARG A 20 1.63 5.37 4.10
CA ARG A 20 1.93 5.98 2.81
C ARG A 20 3.25 5.48 2.23
N GLU A 21 4.32 5.49 3.02
CA GLU A 21 5.64 5.00 2.60
C GLU A 21 5.57 3.52 2.19
N LEU A 22 4.83 2.69 2.95
CA LEU A 22 4.64 1.29 2.63
C LEU A 22 3.92 1.11 1.27
N ALA A 23 2.88 1.89 1.00
CA ALA A 23 2.17 1.85 -0.27
C ALA A 23 3.08 2.24 -1.45
N GLU A 24 3.93 3.25 -1.28
CA GLU A 24 4.91 3.68 -2.28
C GLU A 24 5.98 2.61 -2.54
N LEU A 25 6.52 1.99 -1.49
CA LEU A 25 7.48 0.88 -1.62
C LEU A 25 6.89 -0.31 -2.37
N LEU A 26 5.65 -0.69 -2.04
CA LEU A 26 4.95 -1.79 -2.72
C LEU A 26 4.65 -1.47 -4.18
N ARG A 27 4.33 -0.22 -4.50
CA ARG A 27 4.17 0.24 -5.89
C ARG A 27 5.48 0.09 -6.67
N LEU A 28 6.61 0.48 -6.09
CA LEU A 28 7.93 0.31 -6.71
C LEU A 28 8.26 -1.17 -6.91
N ALA A 29 8.04 -2.01 -5.90
CA ALA A 29 8.26 -3.44 -5.97
C ALA A 29 7.41 -4.09 -7.07
N GLN A 30 6.13 -3.71 -7.19
CA GLN A 30 5.24 -4.20 -8.26
C GLN A 30 5.76 -3.82 -9.65
N GLU A 31 6.23 -2.59 -9.85
CA GLU A 31 6.81 -2.15 -11.12
C GLU A 31 8.12 -2.87 -11.44
N MET A 32 8.95 -3.16 -10.43
CA MET A 32 10.14 -4.01 -10.59
C MET A 32 9.76 -5.44 -10.99
N GLY A 33 8.77 -6.05 -10.34
CA GLY A 33 8.28 -7.37 -10.71
C GLY A 33 7.71 -7.41 -12.12
N ARG A 34 7.00 -6.36 -12.56
CA ARG A 34 6.49 -6.24 -13.93
C ARG A 34 7.63 -6.18 -14.95
N ARG A 35 8.69 -5.41 -14.68
CA ARG A 35 9.89 -5.37 -15.54
C ARG A 35 10.57 -6.72 -15.60
N LEU A 36 10.75 -7.37 -14.45
CA LEU A 36 11.32 -8.72 -14.38
C LEU A 36 10.48 -9.74 -15.16
N ALA A 37 9.15 -9.64 -15.14
CA ALA A 37 8.27 -10.52 -15.92
C ALA A 37 8.51 -10.35 -17.43
N ASN A 38 8.81 -9.13 -17.90
CA ASN A 38 9.09 -8.89 -19.32
C ASN A 38 10.48 -9.39 -19.74
N GLU A 39 11.40 -9.59 -18.79
CA GLU A 39 12.77 -10.03 -19.03
C GLU A 39 12.96 -11.55 -18.83
N THR A 40 12.02 -12.19 -18.12
CA THR A 40 12.03 -13.63 -17.81
C THR A 40 11.15 -14.43 -18.77
N HIS A 41 11.53 -15.69 -19.02
CA HIS A 41 10.84 -16.60 -19.93
C HIS A 41 10.81 -18.02 -19.33
N GLY A 42 9.92 -18.88 -19.84
CA GLY A 42 9.81 -20.28 -19.36
C GLY A 42 9.28 -20.37 -17.93
N GLU A 43 9.72 -21.37 -17.16
CA GLU A 43 9.23 -21.59 -15.79
C GLU A 43 9.45 -20.39 -14.87
N MET A 44 10.55 -19.65 -15.06
CA MET A 44 10.85 -18.45 -14.28
C MET A 44 9.84 -17.31 -14.56
N TYR A 45 9.21 -17.27 -15.73
CA TYR A 45 8.16 -16.29 -16.03
C TYR A 45 6.90 -16.52 -15.18
N ASP A 46 6.51 -17.78 -14.98
CA ASP A 46 5.33 -18.12 -14.20
C ASP A 46 5.52 -17.77 -12.71
N ASP A 47 6.71 -18.02 -12.17
CA ASP A 47 7.08 -17.62 -10.81
C ASP A 47 7.03 -16.08 -10.64
N VAL A 48 7.56 -15.34 -11.61
CA VAL A 48 7.56 -13.87 -11.56
C VAL A 48 6.14 -13.32 -11.74
N ARG A 49 5.30 -13.94 -12.58
CA ARG A 49 3.87 -13.58 -12.67
C ARG A 49 3.14 -13.80 -11.35
N LEU A 50 3.42 -14.89 -10.65
CA LEU A 50 2.87 -15.14 -9.32
C LEU A 50 3.31 -14.06 -8.33
N LEU A 51 4.62 -13.75 -8.29
CA LEU A 51 5.16 -12.68 -7.46
C LEU A 51 4.47 -11.33 -7.74
N VAL A 52 4.31 -10.94 -9.01
CA VAL A 52 3.64 -9.69 -9.39
C VAL A 52 2.18 -9.67 -8.91
N SER A 53 1.48 -10.80 -8.98
CA SER A 53 0.10 -10.91 -8.52
C SER A 53 0.00 -10.76 -6.99
N LEU A 54 0.93 -11.37 -6.25
CA LEU A 54 1.02 -11.21 -4.80
C LEU A 54 1.36 -9.77 -4.40
N LEU A 55 2.28 -9.11 -5.12
CA LEU A 55 2.62 -7.70 -4.89
C LEU A 55 1.42 -6.78 -5.17
N HIS A 56 0.64 -7.07 -6.21
CA HIS A 56 -0.59 -6.33 -6.49
C HIS A 56 -1.60 -6.45 -5.33
N GLN A 57 -1.85 -7.67 -4.84
CA GLN A 57 -2.74 -7.90 -3.70
C GLN A 57 -2.24 -7.22 -2.42
N THR A 58 -0.92 -7.31 -2.17
CA THR A 58 -0.28 -6.68 -1.01
C THR A 58 -0.41 -5.16 -1.08
N ARG A 59 -0.20 -4.55 -2.25
CA ARG A 59 -0.39 -3.11 -2.47
C ARG A 59 -1.83 -2.70 -2.23
N ALA A 60 -2.80 -3.43 -2.78
CA ALA A 60 -4.23 -3.15 -2.56
C ALA A 60 -4.59 -3.18 -1.06
N GLN A 61 -4.00 -4.10 -0.29
CA GLN A 61 -4.19 -4.15 1.15
C GLN A 61 -3.55 -2.95 1.87
N ALA A 62 -2.37 -2.49 1.42
CA ALA A 62 -1.73 -1.28 1.94
C ALA A 62 -2.56 -0.02 1.64
N ASP A 63 -3.10 0.11 0.43
CA ASP A 63 -3.98 1.22 0.02
C ASP A 63 -5.25 1.27 0.92
N VAL A 64 -5.81 0.12 1.29
CA VAL A 64 -6.94 0.04 2.25
C VAL A 64 -6.55 0.50 3.65
N ILE A 65 -5.34 0.15 4.11
CA ILE A 65 -4.84 0.57 5.43
C ILE A 65 -4.62 2.08 5.46
N ASP A 66 -3.96 2.64 4.44
CA ASP A 66 -3.78 4.09 4.29
C ASP A 66 -5.12 4.82 4.25
N ALA A 67 -6.07 4.34 3.45
CA ALA A 67 -7.39 4.93 3.35
C ALA A 67 -8.11 4.92 4.72
N LYS A 68 -8.00 3.85 5.51
CA LYS A 68 -8.59 3.78 6.85
C LYS A 68 -7.94 4.74 7.86
N LEU A 69 -6.63 4.96 7.78
CA LEU A 69 -5.91 5.84 8.69
C LEU A 69 -6.15 7.34 8.37
N ASN A 70 -6.40 7.66 7.11
CA ASN A 70 -6.54 9.03 6.65
C ASN A 70 -8.00 9.50 6.49
N SER A 71 -8.98 8.60 6.58
CA SER A 71 -10.41 8.90 6.33
C SER A 71 -11.23 8.87 7.61
N ASN A 72 -12.23 9.74 7.69
CA ASN A 72 -13.14 9.84 8.83
C ASN A 72 -14.47 9.09 8.58
N SER A 73 -14.70 8.59 7.36
CA SER A 73 -15.90 7.83 7.01
C SER A 73 -15.64 6.71 5.99
N PRO A 74 -16.48 5.67 5.94
CA PRO A 74 -16.39 4.63 4.91
C PRO A 74 -16.51 5.15 3.47
N MET A 75 -17.25 6.24 3.26
CA MET A 75 -17.41 6.87 1.94
C MET A 75 -16.10 7.52 1.47
N GLU A 76 -15.38 8.18 2.38
CA GLU A 76 -14.05 8.76 2.09
C GLU A 76 -13.01 7.67 1.79
N VAL A 77 -13.05 6.54 2.52
CA VAL A 77 -12.20 5.37 2.23
C VAL A 77 -12.41 4.91 0.80
N MET A 78 -13.68 4.74 0.39
CA MET A 78 -14.04 4.26 -0.94
C MET A 78 -13.62 5.25 -2.04
N GLN A 79 -13.76 6.56 -1.82
CA GLN A 79 -13.29 7.59 -2.75
C GLN A 79 -11.77 7.58 -2.90
N ARG A 80 -11.02 7.45 -1.80
CA ARG A 80 -9.55 7.39 -1.85
C ARG A 80 -9.06 6.18 -2.63
N LEU A 81 -9.63 5.00 -2.38
CA LEU A 81 -9.27 3.78 -3.12
C LEU A 81 -9.47 3.92 -4.64
N GLN A 82 -10.48 4.68 -5.07
CA GLN A 82 -10.72 4.98 -6.48
C GLN A 82 -9.68 5.94 -7.08
N SER A 83 -9.08 6.82 -6.27
CA SER A 83 -8.07 7.78 -6.73
C SER A 83 -6.65 7.20 -6.88
N HIS A 84 -6.39 6.04 -6.27
CA HIS A 84 -5.08 5.38 -6.30
C HIS A 84 -4.92 4.31 -7.41
N HIS A 85 -5.97 4.12 -8.23
CA HIS A 85 -5.99 3.24 -9.40
C HIS A 85 -5.73 3.99 -10.70
#